data_AF-A0A959G479-F1
#
_entry.id   AF-A0A959G479-F1
#
_cell.length_a   1.000
_cell.length_b   1.000
_cell.length_c   1.000
_cell.angle_alpha   90.00
_cell.angle_beta   90.00
_cell.angle_gamma   90.00
#
_symmetry.space_group_name_H-M   'P 1'
#
loop_
_entity.id
_entity.type
_entity.pdbx_description
1 polymer ?
#
loop_
_entity_poly.entity_id
_entity_poly.type
_entity_poly.pdbx_seq_one_letter_code
_entity_poly.pdbx_strand_id
1 'polypeptide(L)'
;LWLIDHGASIYFHHAWHNWEAHAERSFPAIKEHVLLPKASALPEAREAIQAAVSSQTIAAIIDTIPEDWLEEAGSPFSPAEKRTIYQRYLEKRLANIELLTKEAEDAR
;
A
#
# COMPACT_ATOMS: atom_id res chain seq x y z
N LEU A 1 -7.36 -4.65 18.87
CA LEU A 1 -6.84 -5.61 17.87
C LEU A 1 -5.39 -5.25 17.62
N TRP A 2 -4.48 -6.23 17.59
CA TRP A 2 -3.10 -6.01 17.18
C TRP A 2 -2.93 -6.58 15.78
N LEU A 3 -2.50 -5.74 14.83
CA LEU A 3 -2.26 -6.15 13.45
C LEU A 3 -0.77 -6.42 13.29
N ILE A 4 -0.40 -7.69 13.23
CA ILE A 4 0.98 -8.15 13.07
C ILE A 4 1.14 -8.92 11.75
N ASP A 5 2.38 -9.16 11.36
CA ASP A 5 2.74 -9.99 10.19
C ASP A 5 2.23 -9.44 8.83
N HIS A 6 2.56 -8.18 8.54
CA HIS A 6 2.24 -7.51 7.27
C HIS A 6 3.18 -7.86 6.12
N GLY A 7 4.00 -8.91 6.26
CA GLY A 7 5.03 -9.27 5.27
C GLY A 7 4.46 -9.56 3.87
N ALA A 8 3.19 -9.96 3.80
CA ALA A 8 2.47 -10.22 2.56
C ALA A 8 1.48 -9.11 2.14
N SER A 9 1.42 -7.98 2.86
CA SER A 9 0.45 -6.92 2.60
C SER A 9 0.74 -6.12 1.32
N ILE A 10 1.99 -6.14 0.85
CA ILE A 10 2.44 -5.38 -0.32
C ILE A 10 2.90 -6.36 -1.42
N TYR A 11 1.96 -6.71 -2.30
CA TYR A 11 2.12 -7.79 -3.28
C TYR A 11 3.24 -7.55 -4.30
N PHE A 12 3.61 -6.30 -4.59
CA PHE A 12 4.67 -6.04 -5.57
C PHE A 12 6.05 -6.48 -5.10
N HIS A 13 6.23 -6.81 -3.81
CA HIS A 13 7.48 -7.39 -3.30
C HIS A 13 7.85 -8.70 -4.03
N HIS A 14 6.88 -9.38 -4.65
CA HIS A 14 7.11 -10.56 -5.48
C HIS A 14 7.26 -10.24 -6.98
N ALA A 15 7.09 -8.98 -7.40
CA ALA A 15 7.06 -8.56 -8.79
C ALA A 15 7.64 -7.14 -8.98
N TRP A 16 8.85 -6.91 -8.48
CA TRP A 16 9.50 -5.58 -8.45
C TRP A 16 9.55 -4.87 -9.81
N HIS A 17 9.74 -5.58 -10.93
CA HIS A 17 9.77 -4.94 -12.26
C HIS A 17 8.41 -4.43 -12.74
N ASN A 18 7.30 -4.87 -12.13
CA ASN A 18 5.94 -4.53 -12.55
C ASN A 18 5.16 -3.81 -11.44
N TRP A 19 5.86 -3.16 -10.53
CA TRP A 19 5.25 -2.53 -9.35
C TRP A 19 4.24 -1.44 -9.74
N GLU A 20 4.46 -0.70 -10.84
CA GLU A 20 3.55 0.35 -11.31
C GLU A 20 2.17 -0.20 -11.66
N ALA A 21 2.13 -1.29 -12.44
CA ALA A 21 0.87 -1.96 -12.77
C ALA A 21 0.19 -2.54 -11.52
N HIS A 22 0.96 -2.96 -10.51
CA HIS A 22 0.40 -3.39 -9.23
C HIS A 22 -0.15 -2.23 -8.38
N ALA A 23 0.41 -1.03 -8.51
CA ALA A 23 -0.04 0.15 -7.77
C ALA A 23 -1.39 0.66 -8.29
N GLU A 24 -1.69 0.43 -9.57
CA GLU A 24 -2.89 0.96 -10.21
C GLU A 24 -4.11 0.03 -10.14
N ARG A 25 -3.90 -1.23 -9.78
CA ARG A 25 -4.97 -2.23 -9.70
C ARG A 25 -5.92 -1.96 -8.54
N SER A 26 -7.17 -2.34 -8.74
CA SER A 26 -8.09 -2.58 -7.64
C SER A 26 -7.71 -3.86 -6.86
N PHE A 27 -8.49 -4.24 -5.85
CA PHE A 27 -8.18 -5.38 -4.98
C PHE A 27 -9.36 -6.37 -4.82
N PRO A 28 -9.67 -7.19 -5.85
CA PRO A 28 -10.92 -7.97 -5.87
C PRO A 28 -11.00 -9.04 -4.78
N ALA A 29 -9.85 -9.42 -4.22
CA ALA A 29 -9.76 -10.35 -3.10
C ALA A 29 -10.33 -9.77 -1.79
N ILE A 30 -10.65 -8.47 -1.72
CA ILE A 30 -11.28 -7.84 -0.55
C ILE A 30 -12.57 -8.55 -0.13
N LYS A 31 -13.32 -9.12 -1.09
CA LYS A 31 -14.55 -9.90 -0.85
C LYS A 31 -14.34 -11.09 0.10
N GLU A 32 -13.11 -11.58 0.21
CA GLU A 32 -12.74 -12.72 1.06
C GLU A 32 -12.24 -12.27 2.45
N HIS A 33 -12.19 -10.96 2.71
CA HIS A 33 -11.67 -10.42 3.96
C HIS A 33 -12.64 -10.68 5.12
N VAL A 34 -12.17 -11.35 6.17
CA VAL A 34 -12.98 -11.80 7.31
C VAL A 34 -13.70 -10.67 8.06
N LEU A 35 -13.16 -9.44 8.02
CA LEU A 35 -13.80 -8.26 8.63
C LEU A 35 -14.67 -7.44 7.67
N LEU A 36 -14.73 -7.79 6.37
CA LEU A 36 -15.53 -7.02 5.40
C LEU A 36 -17.01 -6.90 5.83
N PRO A 37 -17.69 -7.95 6.34
CA PRO A 37 -19.07 -7.84 6.81
C PRO A 37 -19.27 -6.91 8.02
N LYS A 38 -18.17 -6.46 8.67
CA LYS A 38 -18.19 -5.53 9.80
C LYS A 38 -17.70 -4.13 9.43
N ALA A 39 -17.17 -3.93 8.23
CA ALA A 39 -16.61 -2.66 7.78
C ALA A 39 -17.71 -1.70 7.33
N SER A 40 -18.44 -1.08 8.28
CA SER A 40 -19.60 -0.22 7.99
C SER A 40 -19.26 1.23 7.64
N ALA A 41 -18.02 1.68 7.89
CA ALA A 41 -17.61 3.08 7.78
C ALA A 41 -16.46 3.26 6.77
N LEU A 42 -16.60 2.68 5.58
CA LEU A 42 -15.58 2.72 4.52
C LEU A 42 -15.37 4.13 3.97
N PRO A 43 -16.41 4.93 3.66
CA PRO A 43 -16.25 6.32 3.23
C PRO A 43 -15.54 7.20 4.27
N GLU A 44 -15.90 7.06 5.54
CA GLU A 44 -15.31 7.83 6.64
C GLU A 44 -13.85 7.43 6.86
N ALA A 45 -13.53 6.14 6.73
CA ALA A 45 -12.15 5.67 6.79
C ALA A 45 -11.30 6.22 5.63
N ARG A 46 -11.85 6.27 4.41
CA ARG A 46 -11.20 6.90 3.26
C ARG A 46 -10.87 8.37 3.54
N GLU A 47 -11.83 9.14 4.02
CA GLU A 47 -11.63 10.55 4.36
C GLU A 47 -10.56 10.74 5.45
N ALA A 48 -10.60 9.91 6.50
CA ALA A 48 -9.60 9.94 7.56
C ALA A 48 -8.18 9.63 7.04
N ILE A 49 -8.05 8.65 6.14
CA ILE A 49 -6.77 8.31 5.49
C ILE A 49 -6.28 9.46 4.61
N GLN A 50 -7.14 10.04 3.77
CA GLN A 50 -6.79 11.16 2.89
C GLN A 50 -6.38 12.42 3.68
N ALA A 51 -6.96 12.64 4.86
CA ALA A 51 -6.59 13.75 5.74
C ALA A 51 -5.25 13.51 6.47
N ALA A 52 -4.93 12.26 6.82
CA ALA A 52 -3.74 11.92 7.60
C ALA A 52 -2.50 11.62 6.75
N VAL A 53 -2.69 11.08 5.55
CA VAL A 53 -1.61 10.59 4.69
C VAL A 53 -1.42 11.53 3.51
N SER A 54 -0.24 12.14 3.43
CA SER A 54 0.20 12.98 2.31
C SER A 54 1.48 12.43 1.71
N SER A 55 1.89 12.93 0.54
CA SER A 55 3.23 12.64 -0.01
C SER A 55 4.35 12.93 0.97
N GLN A 56 4.23 13.99 1.78
CA GLN A 56 5.22 14.32 2.82
C GLN A 56 5.22 13.28 3.94
N THR A 57 4.04 12.83 4.38
CA THR A 57 3.91 11.76 5.38
C THR A 57 4.57 10.47 4.88
N ILE A 58 4.29 10.09 3.62
CA ILE A 58 4.86 8.90 2.99
C ILE A 58 6.38 9.01 2.91
N ALA A 59 6.91 10.11 2.39
CA ALA A 59 8.35 10.34 2.29
C ALA A 59 9.03 10.28 3.66
N ALA A 60 8.48 10.97 4.66
CA ALA A 60 9.03 10.98 6.01
C ALA A 60 9.08 9.58 6.63
N ILE A 61 8.07 8.73 6.41
CA ILE A 61 8.07 7.35 6.89
C ILE A 61 9.13 6.52 6.15
N ILE A 62 9.22 6.63 4.83
CA ILE A 62 10.20 5.89 4.02
C ILE A 62 11.64 6.27 4.40
N ASP A 63 11.87 7.54 4.72
CA ASP A 63 13.18 8.03 5.16
C ASP A 63 13.61 7.44 6.51
N THR A 64 12.69 6.93 7.33
CA THR A 64 13.03 6.23 8.56
C THR A 64 13.60 4.81 8.34
N ILE A 65 13.47 4.26 7.13
CA ILE A 65 13.91 2.90 6.82
C ILE A 65 15.44 2.86 6.77
N PRO A 66 16.10 2.06 7.64
CA PRO A 66 17.54 1.87 7.61
C PRO A 66 18.01 1.38 6.24
N GLU A 67 19.15 1.88 5.77
CA GLU A 67 19.66 1.55 4.44
C GLU A 67 20.02 0.08 4.29
N ASP A 68 20.64 -0.50 5.31
CA ASP A 68 21.02 -1.91 5.38
C ASP A 68 19.82 -2.86 5.27
N TRP A 69 18.61 -2.42 5.61
CA TRP A 69 17.38 -3.20 5.43
C TRP A 69 16.94 -3.28 3.95
N LEU A 70 17.40 -2.34 3.13
CA LEU A 70 17.10 -2.28 1.70
C LEU A 70 18.20 -2.93 0.86
N GLU A 71 19.34 -3.22 1.45
CA GLU A 71 20.42 -3.99 0.82
C GLU A 71 20.03 -5.46 0.70
N GLU A 72 19.93 -5.94 -0.54
CA GLU A 72 19.56 -7.33 -0.82
C GLU A 72 20.45 -7.87 -1.92
N ALA A 73 21.21 -8.91 -1.60
CA ALA A 73 22.13 -9.55 -2.54
C ALA A 73 21.37 -10.09 -3.76
N GLY A 74 21.78 -9.65 -4.96
CA GLY A 74 21.15 -10.07 -6.22
C GLY A 74 19.93 -9.25 -6.64
N SER A 75 19.49 -8.28 -5.83
CA SER A 75 18.47 -7.32 -6.27
C SER A 75 19.05 -6.38 -7.33
N PRO A 76 18.32 -6.12 -8.44
CA PRO A 76 18.78 -5.19 -9.46
C PRO A 76 18.59 -3.71 -9.07
N PHE A 77 17.99 -3.44 -7.91
CA PHE A 77 17.68 -2.09 -7.42
C PHE A 77 18.56 -1.72 -6.23
N SER A 78 19.13 -0.53 -6.29
CA SER A 78 19.79 0.11 -5.15
C SER A 78 18.79 0.48 -4.04
N PRO A 79 19.26 0.67 -2.78
CA PRO A 79 18.41 1.17 -1.70
C PRO A 79 17.64 2.45 -2.05
N ALA A 80 18.27 3.40 -2.74
CA ALA A 80 17.64 4.65 -3.18
C ALA A 80 16.51 4.41 -4.19
N GLU A 81 16.70 3.49 -5.15
CA GLU A 81 15.65 3.10 -6.10
C GLU A 81 14.49 2.41 -5.38
N LYS A 82 14.77 1.52 -4.41
CA LYS A 82 13.74 0.87 -3.61
C LYS A 82 12.89 1.88 -2.83
N ARG A 83 13.51 2.88 -2.18
CA ARG A 83 12.79 3.98 -1.51
C ARG A 83 11.88 4.73 -2.48
N THR A 84 12.41 5.07 -3.66
CA THR A 84 11.63 5.73 -4.72
C THR A 84 10.44 4.88 -5.18
N ILE A 85 10.64 3.57 -5.35
CA ILE A 85 9.58 2.63 -5.71
C ILE A 85 8.49 2.58 -4.63
N TYR A 86 8.86 2.45 -3.35
CA TYR A 86 7.90 2.48 -2.25
C TYR A 86 7.09 3.77 -2.22
N GLN A 87 7.76 4.92 -2.36
CA GLN A 87 7.10 6.22 -2.34
C GLN A 87 6.07 6.31 -3.46
N ARG A 88 6.49 6.07 -4.71
CA ARG A 88 5.60 6.16 -5.85
C ARG A 88 4.48 5.12 -5.82
N TYR A 89 4.75 3.91 -5.30
CA TYR A 89 3.73 2.88 -5.12
C TYR A 89 2.65 3.34 -4.14
N LEU A 90 3.03 3.83 -2.95
CA LEU A 90 2.08 4.28 -1.93
C LEU A 90 1.31 5.52 -2.37
N GLU A 91 1.97 6.46 -3.05
CA GLU A 91 1.31 7.64 -3.63
C GLU A 91 0.25 7.25 -4.69
N LYS A 92 0.57 6.32 -5.60
CA LYS A 92 -0.39 5.80 -6.57
C LYS A 92 -1.57 5.09 -5.89
N ARG A 93 -1.30 4.29 -4.85
CA ARG A 93 -2.35 3.62 -4.08
C ARG A 93 -3.26 4.61 -3.35
N LEU A 94 -2.69 5.68 -2.78
CA LEU A 94 -3.45 6.76 -2.15
C LEU A 94 -4.29 7.53 -3.17
N ALA A 95 -3.75 7.82 -4.36
CA ALA A 95 -4.49 8.45 -5.45
C ALA A 95 -5.68 7.59 -5.92
N ASN A 96 -5.55 6.27 -5.84
CA ASN A 96 -6.60 5.31 -6.22
C ASN A 96 -7.54 4.91 -5.07
N ILE A 97 -7.48 5.58 -3.91
CA ILE A 97 -8.23 5.16 -2.72
C ILE A 97 -9.75 5.17 -2.94
N GLU A 98 -10.27 6.06 -3.80
CA GLU A 98 -11.69 6.07 -4.20
C GLU A 98 -12.11 4.75 -4.84
N LEU A 99 -11.33 4.27 -5.82
CA LEU A 99 -11.59 3.01 -6.51
C LEU A 99 -11.52 1.82 -5.55
N LEU A 100 -10.52 1.81 -4.66
CA LEU A 100 -10.35 0.76 -3.65
C LEU A 100 -11.49 0.73 -2.64
N THR A 101 -11.96 1.90 -2.22
CA THR A 101 -13.10 2.04 -1.30
C THR A 101 -14.37 1.54 -1.96
N LYS A 102 -14.63 1.97 -3.20
CA LYS A 102 -15.79 1.54 -3.97
C LYS A 102 -15.82 0.03 -4.15
N GLU A 103 -14.68 -0.60 -4.46
CA GLU A 103 -14.65 -2.05 -4.64
C GLU A 103 -14.93 -2.82 -3.34
N ALA A 104 -14.46 -2.30 -2.21
CA ALA A 104 -14.81 -2.85 -0.90
C ALA A 104 -16.31 -2.69 -0.57
N GLU A 105 -16.90 -1.54 -0.93
CA GLU A 105 -18.34 -1.32 -0.78
C GLU A 105 -19.17 -2.24 -1.68
N ASP A 106 -18.78 -2.39 -2.94
CA ASP A 106 -19.47 -3.24 -3.92
C ASP A 106 -19.35 -4.74 -3.58
N ALA A 107 -18.29 -5.14 -2.85
CA ALA A 107 -18.03 -6.52 -2.45
C ALA A 107 -18.69 -6.95 -1.13
N ARG A 108 -19.26 -6.02 -0.36
CA ARG A 108 -19.84 -6.25 0.97
C ARG A 108 -21.31 -6.65 0.88
#